data_AF-A0A8J5J2V0-F1
#
_entry.id   AF-A0A8J5J2V0-F1
#
_cell.length_a   1.000
_cell.length_b   1.000
_cell.length_c   1.000
_cell.angle_alpha   90.00
_cell.angle_beta   90.00
_cell.angle_gamma   90.00
#
_symmetry.space_group_name_H-M   'P 1'
#
loop_
_entity.id
_entity.type
_entity.pdbx_description
1 polymer ?
#
loop_
_entity_poly.entity_id
_entity_poly.type
_entity_poly.pdbx_seq_one_letter_code
_entity_poly.pdbx_strand_id
1 'polypeptide(L)'
;MVTIAVELEEKLVKACVEGNTEVCRSIVVDLQSRYGAATEAVQELLGYAFSGAAAHNQIEIMELLLQPSNKIGSKAVVVSKEIHECLLYGMCRWEKYFPRRRRFQCCYALRYLAYAAVVCVEQNALQALEFLIQQQTSLTPALLVDTDVVRCFRYALELGSDFKAPAPEAYRPMLMLLLHRYPMLLLAHVDGTHNAEVSIDGATRKHIEALRSSLMYEYVTNPRLHK
;
A
#
# COMPACT_ATOMS: atom_id res chain seq x y z
N MET A 1 10.77 17.66 20.67
CA MET A 1 9.92 17.08 19.61
C MET A 1 9.72 18.14 18.53
N VAL A 2 10.06 17.83 17.28
CA VAL A 2 9.75 18.71 16.15
C VAL A 2 8.25 18.65 15.91
N THR A 3 7.60 19.82 15.83
CA THR A 3 6.17 19.93 15.52
C THR A 3 6.05 20.64 14.17
N ILE A 4 5.47 19.96 13.19
CA ILE A 4 5.28 20.51 11.84
C ILE A 4 4.07 21.45 11.87
N ALA A 5 4.12 22.53 11.08
CA ALA A 5 3.01 23.45 10.97
C ALA A 5 1.78 22.74 10.36
N VAL A 6 0.62 22.80 11.04
CA VAL A 6 -0.62 22.10 10.64
C VAL A 6 -1.04 22.46 9.22
N GLU A 7 -0.94 23.73 8.83
CA GLU A 7 -1.26 24.17 7.46
C GLU A 7 -0.42 23.47 6.39
N LEU A 8 0.83 23.14 6.73
CA LEU A 8 1.77 22.50 5.81
C LEU A 8 1.50 21.01 5.70
N GLU A 9 1.12 20.37 6.82
CA GLU A 9 0.62 18.99 6.85
C GLU A 9 -0.65 18.85 5.99
N GLU A 10 -1.65 19.71 6.21
CA GLU A 10 -2.92 19.69 5.48
C GLU A 10 -2.74 19.91 3.98
N LYS A 11 -1.89 20.88 3.60
CA LYS A 11 -1.57 21.14 2.19
C LYS A 11 -0.89 19.94 1.53
N LEU A 12 0.03 19.26 2.23
CA LEU A 12 0.68 18.07 1.69
C LEU A 12 -0.32 16.95 1.45
N VAL A 13 -1.12 16.63 2.46
CA VAL A 13 -2.13 15.55 2.38
C VAL A 13 -3.13 15.84 1.26
N LYS A 14 -3.62 17.09 1.17
CA LYS A 14 -4.52 17.52 0.10
C LYS A 14 -3.89 17.37 -1.28
N ALA A 15 -2.64 17.81 -1.46
CA ALA A 15 -1.92 17.66 -2.72
C ALA A 15 -1.76 16.19 -3.12
N CYS A 16 -1.50 15.30 -2.15
CA CYS A 16 -1.41 13.86 -2.35
C CYS A 16 -2.74 13.21 -2.73
N VAL A 17 -3.87 13.74 -2.27
CA VAL A 17 -5.21 13.25 -2.67
C VAL A 17 -5.59 13.76 -4.07
N GLU A 18 -5.33 15.04 -4.34
CA GLU A 18 -5.70 15.72 -5.58
C GLU A 18 -4.75 15.44 -6.76
N GLY A 19 -3.60 14.79 -6.52
CA GLY A 19 -2.62 14.52 -7.56
C GLY A 19 -1.77 15.74 -7.95
N ASN A 20 -1.67 16.74 -7.07
CA ASN A 20 -0.90 17.94 -7.34
C ASN A 20 0.60 17.72 -7.05
N THR A 21 1.31 17.18 -8.04
CA THR A 21 2.73 16.81 -7.96
C THR A 21 3.65 17.99 -7.65
N GLU A 22 3.39 19.17 -8.22
CA GLU A 22 4.19 20.38 -8.00
C GLU A 22 4.08 20.90 -6.55
N VAL A 23 2.85 20.95 -6.02
CA VAL A 23 2.63 21.35 -4.63
C VAL A 23 3.23 20.32 -3.68
N CYS A 24 3.04 19.03 -3.94
CA CYS A 24 3.65 17.97 -3.16
C CYS A 24 5.18 18.12 -3.11
N ARG A 25 5.82 18.28 -4.28
CA ARG A 25 7.27 18.50 -4.39
C ARG A 25 7.74 19.69 -3.59
N SER A 26 7.08 20.84 -3.76
CA SER A 26 7.43 22.08 -3.06
C SER A 26 7.36 21.91 -1.55
N ILE A 27 6.34 21.21 -1.04
CA ILE A 27 6.17 21.01 0.39
C ILE A 27 7.21 20.02 0.94
N VAL A 28 7.52 18.94 0.23
CA VAL A 28 8.55 17.98 0.64
C VAL A 28 9.92 18.66 0.77
N VAL A 29 10.27 19.55 -0.17
CA VAL A 29 11.49 20.37 -0.09
C VAL A 29 11.46 21.29 1.12
N ASP A 30 10.32 21.93 1.39
CA ASP A 30 10.16 22.82 2.55
C ASP A 30 10.28 22.04 3.87
N LEU A 31 9.74 20.82 3.94
CA LEU A 31 9.88 19.91 5.08
C LEU A 31 11.35 19.56 5.34
N GLN A 32 12.05 19.13 4.29
CA GLN A 32 13.46 18.77 4.38
C GLN A 32 14.32 19.94 4.85
N SER A 33 14.09 21.14 4.31
CA SER A 33 14.91 22.32 4.62
C SER A 33 14.63 22.92 5.99
N ARG A 34 13.36 22.96 6.44
CA ARG A 34 12.98 23.57 7.73
C ARG A 34 13.11 22.63 8.92
N TYR A 35 12.81 21.35 8.72
CA TYR A 35 12.66 20.39 9.82
C TYR A 35 13.67 19.25 9.76
N GLY A 36 14.33 19.03 8.62
CA GLY A 36 15.24 17.91 8.41
C GLY A 36 14.51 16.62 8.03
N ALA A 37 14.95 16.01 6.93
CA ALA A 37 14.35 14.80 6.35
C ALA A 37 14.38 13.56 7.28
N ALA A 38 15.38 13.48 8.16
CA ALA A 38 15.56 12.34 9.06
C ALA A 38 14.76 12.42 10.36
N THR A 39 13.97 13.48 10.57
CA THR A 39 13.18 13.62 11.81
C THR A 39 11.94 12.73 11.78
N GLU A 40 11.62 12.09 12.91
CA GLU A 40 10.50 11.15 13.01
C GLU A 40 9.17 11.78 12.55
N ALA A 41 8.90 13.03 12.92
CA ALA A 41 7.68 13.74 12.53
C ALA A 41 7.55 13.91 11.00
N VAL A 42 8.66 14.20 10.30
CA VAL A 42 8.67 14.33 8.84
C VAL A 42 8.50 12.97 8.20
N GLN A 43 9.22 11.96 8.70
CA GLN A 43 9.14 10.58 8.21
C GLN A 43 7.72 10.02 8.26
N GLU A 44 7.01 10.24 9.37
CA GLU A 44 5.64 9.76 9.54
C GLU A 44 4.63 10.51 8.68
N LEU A 45 4.77 11.83 8.59
CA LEU A 45 3.94 12.64 7.71
C LEU A 45 4.10 12.20 6.25
N LEU A 46 5.33 11.90 5.82
CA LEU A 46 5.60 11.40 4.48
C LEU A 46 5.02 10.00 4.26
N GLY A 47 5.15 9.09 5.24
CA GLY A 47 4.50 7.78 5.18
C GLY A 47 2.97 7.88 5.07
N TYR A 48 2.37 8.82 5.80
CA TYR A 48 0.94 9.09 5.72
C TYR A 48 0.53 9.69 4.37
N ALA A 49 1.23 10.72 3.92
CA ALA A 49 1.01 11.36 2.62
C ALA A 49 1.14 10.34 1.47
N PHE A 50 2.13 9.45 1.55
CA PHE A 50 2.31 8.34 0.61
C PHE A 50 1.10 7.40 0.60
N SER A 51 0.57 7.03 1.78
CA SER A 51 -0.65 6.22 1.86
C SER A 51 -1.89 6.94 1.31
N GLY A 52 -1.97 8.25 1.47
CA GLY A 52 -3.03 9.08 0.90
C GLY A 52 -2.97 9.16 -0.63
N ALA A 53 -1.77 9.28 -1.19
CA ALA A 53 -1.55 9.20 -2.64
C ALA A 53 -1.93 7.81 -3.17
N ALA A 54 -1.54 6.76 -2.46
CA ALA A 54 -1.85 5.37 -2.83
C ALA A 54 -3.36 5.10 -2.81
N ALA A 55 -4.09 5.60 -1.81
CA ALA A 55 -5.55 5.51 -1.72
C ALA A 55 -6.28 6.09 -2.95
N HIS A 56 -5.67 7.08 -3.62
CA HIS A 56 -6.29 7.82 -4.72
C HIS A 56 -5.62 7.55 -6.09
N ASN A 57 -4.83 6.47 -6.20
CA ASN A 57 -4.09 6.11 -7.42
C ASN A 57 -3.16 7.22 -7.97
N GLN A 58 -2.60 8.06 -7.11
CA GLN A 58 -1.70 9.14 -7.52
C GLN A 58 -0.27 8.63 -7.72
N ILE A 59 -0.07 7.85 -8.79
CA ILE A 59 1.20 7.14 -9.07
C ILE A 59 2.37 8.09 -9.20
N GLU A 60 2.20 9.23 -9.89
CA GLU A 60 3.28 10.22 -10.07
C GLU A 60 3.78 10.78 -8.73
N ILE A 61 2.88 10.94 -7.74
CA ILE A 61 3.26 11.38 -6.38
C ILE A 61 3.95 10.24 -5.64
N MET A 62 3.46 9.01 -5.76
CA MET A 62 4.11 7.83 -5.17
C MET A 62 5.54 7.67 -5.71
N GLU A 63 5.73 7.83 -7.02
CA GLU A 63 7.03 7.83 -7.68
C GLU A 63 7.90 8.99 -7.20
N LEU A 64 7.37 10.21 -7.10
CA LEU A 64 8.11 11.37 -6.60
C LEU A 64 8.66 11.15 -5.20
N LEU A 65 7.85 10.53 -4.32
CA LEU A 65 8.22 10.27 -2.93
C LEU A 65 9.17 9.08 -2.81
N LEU A 66 8.98 8.00 -3.58
CA LEU A 66 9.83 6.82 -3.54
C LEU A 66 11.11 6.95 -4.34
N GLN A 67 11.09 7.60 -5.48
CA GLN A 67 12.24 7.77 -6.35
C GLN A 67 12.25 9.21 -6.83
N PRO A 68 12.79 10.14 -6.03
CA PRO A 68 13.00 11.49 -6.50
C PRO A 68 14.03 11.46 -7.64
N SER A 69 13.54 11.34 -8.87
CA SER A 69 14.41 11.19 -10.02
C SER A 69 15.11 12.53 -10.34
N ASN A 70 16.42 12.45 -10.57
CA ASN A 70 17.30 13.56 -10.96
C ASN A 70 17.08 14.06 -12.41
N LYS A 71 15.92 13.78 -13.03
CA LYS A 71 15.69 14.10 -14.44
C LYS A 71 14.55 15.09 -14.57
N ILE A 72 14.91 16.37 -14.75
CA ILE A 72 14.52 17.27 -15.84
C ILE A 72 14.99 18.69 -15.47
N GLY A 73 15.92 19.25 -16.25
CA GLY A 73 16.19 20.68 -16.29
C GLY A 73 17.05 21.25 -15.15
N SER A 74 17.82 22.30 -15.46
CA SER A 74 18.87 22.93 -14.65
C SER A 74 18.40 23.67 -13.37
N LYS A 75 17.24 23.32 -12.81
CA LYS A 75 16.70 23.82 -11.52
C LYS A 75 15.98 22.74 -10.69
N ALA A 76 16.28 21.46 -10.91
CA ALA A 76 15.65 20.38 -10.14
C ALA A 76 16.06 20.46 -8.65
N VAL A 77 15.12 20.83 -7.79
CA VAL A 77 15.32 20.75 -6.35
C VAL A 77 15.35 19.28 -5.94
N VAL A 78 16.46 18.85 -5.34
CA VAL A 78 16.73 17.44 -5.03
C VAL A 78 16.12 17.08 -3.68
N VAL A 79 15.12 16.19 -3.70
CA VAL A 79 14.59 15.52 -2.51
C VAL A 79 15.64 14.53 -2.01
N SER A 80 15.93 14.52 -0.71
CA SER A 80 17.04 13.73 -0.16
C SER A 80 16.80 12.23 -0.28
N LYS A 81 17.90 11.47 -0.36
CA LYS A 81 17.89 10.00 -0.32
C LYS A 81 17.31 9.46 0.99
N GLU A 82 17.37 10.25 2.07
CA GLU A 82 16.86 9.87 3.38
C GLU A 82 15.32 9.75 3.38
N ILE A 83 14.64 10.56 2.55
CA ILE A 83 13.18 10.47 2.36
C ILE A 83 12.82 9.15 1.70
N HIS A 84 13.59 8.74 0.69
CA HIS A 84 13.43 7.43 0.06
C HIS A 84 13.64 6.27 1.06
N GLU A 85 14.75 6.29 1.79
CA GLU A 85 15.09 5.24 2.75
C GLU A 85 14.06 5.18 3.90
N CYS A 86 13.52 6.32 4.32
CA CYS A 86 12.42 6.38 5.26
C CYS A 86 11.20 5.62 4.76
N LEU A 87 10.77 5.81 3.51
CA LEU A 87 9.58 5.11 3.01
C LEU A 87 9.82 3.61 2.85
N LEU A 88 11.02 3.20 2.42
CA LEU A 88 11.39 1.80 2.26
C LEU A 88 11.45 1.03 3.58
N TYR A 89 12.04 1.64 4.61
CA TYR A 89 12.43 0.95 5.85
C TYR A 89 11.75 1.48 7.11
N GLY A 90 11.10 2.63 7.03
CA GLY A 90 10.42 3.28 8.14
C GLY A 90 9.14 2.56 8.55
N MET A 91 8.81 2.69 9.83
CA MET A 91 7.71 1.98 10.49
C MET A 91 6.66 2.96 10.96
N CYS A 92 5.39 2.60 10.85
CA CYS A 92 4.26 3.41 11.28
C CYS A 92 4.20 3.47 12.82
N ARG A 93 4.52 4.62 13.44
CA ARG A 93 4.56 4.74 14.92
C ARG A 93 3.49 5.68 15.50
N TRP A 94 3.15 6.77 14.83
CA TRP A 94 2.17 7.73 15.36
C TRP A 94 0.71 7.43 15.02
N GLU A 95 -0.10 7.25 16.07
CA GLU A 95 -1.55 7.11 15.98
C GLU A 95 -2.25 8.30 15.33
N LYS A 96 -1.65 9.50 15.38
CA LYS A 96 -2.18 10.72 14.75
C LYS A 96 -2.45 10.50 13.26
N TYR A 97 -1.50 9.91 12.56
CA TYR A 97 -1.56 9.72 11.12
C TYR A 97 -2.11 8.36 10.72
N PHE A 98 -1.94 7.36 11.58
CA PHE A 98 -2.38 5.99 11.32
C PHE A 98 -3.48 5.63 12.32
N PRO A 99 -4.74 6.02 12.06
CA PRO A 99 -5.83 5.83 13.01
C PRO A 99 -5.97 4.36 13.39
N ARG A 100 -6.36 4.10 14.65
CA ARG A 100 -6.53 2.76 15.23
C ARG A 100 -7.62 1.96 14.52
N ARG A 101 -7.28 1.40 13.37
CA ARG A 101 -8.06 0.35 12.72
C ARG A 101 -7.89 -0.91 13.54
N ARG A 102 -8.98 -1.48 14.07
CA ARG A 102 -8.93 -2.65 14.96
C ARG A 102 -8.15 -3.84 14.35
N ARG A 103 -8.22 -4.02 13.02
CA ARG A 103 -7.46 -5.04 12.28
C ARG A 103 -5.94 -4.83 12.29
N PHE A 104 -5.49 -3.62 12.66
CA PHE A 104 -4.10 -3.19 12.71
C PHE A 104 -3.65 -2.79 14.13
N GLN A 105 -4.41 -3.13 15.17
CA GLN A 105 -4.12 -2.77 16.58
C GLN A 105 -2.82 -3.37 17.15
N CYS A 106 -2.17 -4.30 16.45
CA CYS A 106 -0.84 -4.83 16.79
C CYS A 106 0.23 -4.47 15.74
N CYS A 107 -0.08 -3.53 14.85
CA CYS A 107 0.67 -3.27 13.63
C CYS A 107 1.47 -1.95 13.65
N TYR A 108 1.76 -1.41 14.84
CA TYR A 108 2.72 -0.31 15.06
C TYR A 108 4.17 -0.61 14.57
N ALA A 109 4.35 -1.77 13.92
CA ALA A 109 5.56 -2.22 13.26
C ALA A 109 5.31 -2.55 11.77
N LEU A 110 4.29 -1.95 11.13
CA LEU A 110 4.15 -2.01 9.68
C LEU A 110 5.08 -1.01 9.04
N ARG A 111 5.75 -1.42 7.96
CA ARG A 111 6.43 -0.47 7.08
C ARG A 111 5.40 0.46 6.42
N TYR A 112 5.79 1.69 6.12
CA TYR A 112 4.90 2.64 5.43
C TYR A 112 4.36 2.07 4.11
N LEU A 113 5.19 1.36 3.35
CA LEU A 113 4.79 0.66 2.13
C LEU A 113 3.72 -0.42 2.36
N ALA A 114 3.85 -1.19 3.44
CA ALA A 114 2.89 -2.23 3.79
C ALA A 114 1.53 -1.63 4.18
N TYR A 115 1.56 -0.53 4.93
CA TYR A 115 0.35 0.21 5.27
C TYR A 115 -0.32 0.80 4.02
N ALA A 116 0.45 1.42 3.13
CA ALA A 116 -0.07 1.96 1.87
C ALA A 116 -0.71 0.88 1.00
N ALA A 117 -0.08 -0.29 0.84
CA ALA A 117 -0.64 -1.40 0.07
C ALA A 117 -1.99 -1.89 0.62
N VAL A 118 -2.12 -1.95 1.95
CA VAL A 118 -3.39 -2.29 2.61
C VAL A 118 -4.45 -1.22 2.38
N VAL A 119 -4.07 0.06 2.42
CA VAL A 119 -4.97 1.17 2.10
C VAL A 119 -5.43 1.09 0.63
N CYS A 120 -4.55 0.70 -0.30
CA CYS A 120 -4.95 0.45 -1.68
C CYS A 120 -6.05 -0.60 -1.76
N VAL A 121 -5.94 -1.68 -0.98
CA VAL A 121 -6.98 -2.72 -0.92
C VAL A 121 -8.29 -2.14 -0.40
N GLU A 122 -8.27 -1.44 0.74
CA GLU A 122 -9.50 -0.86 1.30
C GLU A 122 -10.20 0.09 0.32
N GLN A 123 -9.45 0.96 -0.34
CA GLN A 123 -9.97 1.99 -1.24
C GLN A 123 -10.16 1.51 -2.68
N ASN A 124 -9.89 0.23 -2.95
CA ASN A 124 -9.90 -0.37 -4.29
C ASN A 124 -9.01 0.38 -5.30
N ALA A 125 -7.85 0.86 -4.85
CA ALA A 125 -6.86 1.58 -5.65
C ALA A 125 -5.96 0.61 -6.41
N LEU A 126 -6.50 0.01 -7.48
CA LEU A 126 -5.86 -1.06 -8.25
C LEU A 126 -4.50 -0.65 -8.83
N GLN A 127 -4.40 0.55 -9.40
CA GLN A 127 -3.19 1.03 -10.09
C GLN A 127 -2.06 1.28 -9.08
N ALA A 128 -2.38 1.84 -7.92
CA ALA A 128 -1.42 2.04 -6.85
C ALA A 128 -0.92 0.71 -6.27
N LEU A 129 -1.81 -0.28 -6.12
CA LEU A 129 -1.40 -1.62 -5.70
C LEU A 129 -0.51 -2.28 -6.74
N GLU A 130 -0.86 -2.20 -8.03
CA GLU A 130 -0.05 -2.71 -9.14
C GLU A 130 1.36 -2.14 -9.11
N PHE A 131 1.49 -0.82 -8.94
CA PHE A 131 2.77 -0.14 -8.76
C PHE A 131 3.59 -0.70 -7.59
N LEU A 132 2.95 -0.97 -6.44
CA LEU A 132 3.63 -1.49 -5.24
C LEU A 132 4.09 -2.95 -5.38
N ILE A 133 3.42 -3.76 -6.19
CA ILE A 133 3.78 -5.17 -6.44
C ILE A 133 4.62 -5.37 -7.71
N GLN A 134 4.83 -4.30 -8.49
CA GLN A 134 5.54 -4.36 -9.75
C GLN A 134 6.99 -4.83 -9.55
N GLN A 135 7.46 -5.65 -10.50
CA GLN A 135 8.84 -6.11 -10.53
C GLN A 135 9.73 -4.90 -10.83
N GLN A 136 10.49 -4.44 -9.84
CA GLN A 136 11.47 -3.37 -10.05
C GLN A 136 12.56 -3.90 -10.99
N THR A 137 12.74 -3.25 -12.14
CA THR A 137 13.72 -3.62 -13.17
C THR A 137 15.16 -3.26 -12.80
N SER A 138 15.41 -2.74 -11.60
CA SER A 138 16.73 -2.27 -11.13
C SER A 138 17.14 -2.94 -9.81
N LEU A 139 18.35 -2.63 -9.32
CA LEU A 139 18.93 -3.08 -8.04
C LEU A 139 18.12 -2.74 -6.77
N THR A 140 16.90 -2.20 -6.91
CA THR A 140 16.01 -1.90 -5.79
C THR A 140 15.31 -3.18 -5.32
N PRO A 141 15.33 -3.47 -4.01
CA PRO A 141 14.59 -4.60 -3.46
C PRO A 141 13.09 -4.45 -3.72
N ALA A 142 12.37 -5.57 -3.72
CA ALA A 142 10.91 -5.54 -3.81
C ALA A 142 10.32 -4.58 -2.76
N LEU A 143 9.40 -3.71 -3.19
CA LEU A 143 8.80 -2.72 -2.30
C LEU A 143 8.02 -3.40 -1.17
N LEU A 144 7.30 -4.47 -1.51
CA LEU A 144 6.58 -5.32 -0.58
C LEU A 144 7.33 -6.65 -0.36
N VAL A 145 7.41 -7.07 0.90
CA VAL A 145 7.87 -8.42 1.27
C VAL A 145 6.68 -9.40 1.24
N ASP A 146 6.94 -10.70 1.19
CA ASP A 146 5.91 -11.74 1.08
C ASP A 146 4.81 -11.61 2.15
N THR A 147 5.17 -11.25 3.38
CA THR A 147 4.22 -11.07 4.49
C THR A 147 3.27 -9.90 4.26
N ASP A 148 3.70 -8.85 3.57
CA ASP A 148 2.87 -7.70 3.21
C ASP A 148 1.90 -8.06 2.09
N VAL A 149 2.38 -8.80 1.09
CA VAL A 149 1.56 -9.30 -0.02
C VAL A 149 0.47 -10.25 0.48
N VAL A 150 0.83 -11.22 1.34
CA VAL A 150 -0.13 -12.14 1.96
C VAL A 150 -1.20 -11.39 2.74
N ARG A 151 -0.83 -10.31 3.45
CA ARG A 151 -1.77 -9.48 4.19
C ARG A 151 -2.77 -8.78 3.25
N CYS A 152 -2.27 -8.20 2.16
CA CYS A 152 -3.12 -7.56 1.15
C CYS A 152 -4.09 -8.57 0.52
N PHE A 153 -3.59 -9.77 0.18
CA PHE A 153 -4.40 -10.83 -0.39
C PHE A 153 -5.51 -11.29 0.55
N ARG A 154 -5.20 -11.57 1.81
CA ARG A 154 -6.21 -11.97 2.82
C ARG A 154 -7.27 -10.89 2.99
N TYR A 155 -6.87 -9.62 3.00
CA TYR A 155 -7.81 -8.53 3.17
C TYR A 155 -8.72 -8.35 1.95
N ALA A 156 -8.16 -8.42 0.74
CA ALA A 156 -8.93 -8.39 -0.50
C ALA A 156 -9.90 -9.58 -0.59
N LEU A 157 -9.47 -10.76 -0.14
CA LEU A 157 -10.31 -11.97 -0.15
C LEU A 157 -11.49 -11.83 0.79
N GLU A 158 -11.26 -11.29 1.99
CA GLU A 158 -12.32 -11.03 2.96
C GLU A 158 -13.35 -10.03 2.40
N LEU A 159 -12.90 -8.90 1.84
CA LEU A 159 -13.79 -7.89 1.26
C LEU A 159 -14.55 -8.40 0.04
N GLY A 160 -13.89 -9.16 -0.84
CA GLY A 160 -14.55 -9.77 -2.01
C GLY A 160 -15.52 -10.91 -1.65
N SER A 161 -15.39 -11.50 -0.45
CA SER A 161 -16.28 -12.56 0.03
C SER A 161 -17.49 -12.04 0.82
N ASP A 162 -17.44 -10.79 1.28
CA ASP A 162 -18.53 -10.18 2.02
C ASP A 162 -19.56 -9.61 1.05
N PHE A 163 -20.65 -10.35 0.83
CA PHE A 163 -21.79 -9.89 0.00
C PHE A 163 -22.48 -8.64 0.54
N LYS A 164 -22.22 -8.24 1.79
CA LYS A 164 -22.74 -6.99 2.37
C LYS A 164 -21.76 -5.82 2.19
N ALA A 165 -20.53 -6.08 1.75
CA ALA A 165 -19.60 -5.01 1.40
C ALA A 165 -20.14 -4.23 0.17
N PRO A 166 -19.84 -2.93 0.07
CA PRO A 166 -20.17 -2.19 -1.14
C PRO A 166 -19.36 -2.76 -2.32
N ALA A 167 -20.06 -3.27 -3.34
CA ALA A 167 -19.50 -3.79 -4.59
C ALA A 167 -18.39 -4.85 -4.39
N PRO A 168 -18.70 -6.04 -3.85
CA PRO A 168 -17.72 -7.12 -3.65
C PRO A 168 -17.03 -7.56 -4.96
N GLU A 169 -17.71 -7.45 -6.09
CA GLU A 169 -17.16 -7.68 -7.42
C GLU A 169 -15.99 -6.76 -7.77
N ALA A 170 -15.93 -5.57 -7.18
CA ALA A 170 -14.88 -4.59 -7.42
C ALA A 170 -13.51 -5.07 -6.91
N TYR A 171 -13.49 -6.06 -6.01
CA TYR A 171 -12.26 -6.67 -5.47
C TYR A 171 -11.72 -7.82 -6.33
N ARG A 172 -12.48 -8.32 -7.31
CA ARG A 172 -12.01 -9.40 -8.20
C ARG A 172 -10.78 -9.02 -9.02
N PRO A 173 -10.72 -7.84 -9.67
CA PRO A 173 -9.51 -7.41 -10.38
C PRO A 173 -8.28 -7.37 -9.49
N MET A 174 -8.45 -6.96 -8.23
CA MET A 174 -7.37 -6.88 -7.25
C MET A 174 -6.88 -8.25 -6.79
N LEU A 175 -7.81 -9.18 -6.57
CA LEU A 175 -7.46 -10.59 -6.30
C LEU A 175 -6.74 -11.20 -7.50
N MET A 176 -7.24 -10.99 -8.72
CA MET A 176 -6.61 -11.50 -9.92
C MET A 176 -5.23 -10.89 -10.18
N LEU A 177 -5.05 -9.61 -9.90
CA LEU A 177 -3.74 -8.94 -9.97
C LEU A 177 -2.73 -9.60 -9.02
N LEU A 178 -3.12 -9.81 -7.76
CA LEU A 178 -2.27 -10.46 -6.76
C LEU A 178 -1.95 -11.90 -7.13
N LEU A 179 -2.91 -12.65 -7.68
CA LEU A 179 -2.73 -14.04 -8.09
C LEU A 179 -1.91 -14.20 -9.36
N HIS A 180 -2.08 -13.30 -10.32
CA HIS A 180 -1.24 -13.24 -11.51
C HIS A 180 0.22 -13.02 -11.13
N ARG A 181 0.48 -12.21 -10.10
CA ARG A 181 1.83 -11.90 -9.65
C ARG A 181 2.41 -12.93 -8.68
N TYR A 182 1.57 -13.50 -7.82
CA TYR A 182 1.95 -14.44 -6.78
C TYR A 182 1.00 -15.65 -6.75
N PRO A 183 1.13 -16.57 -7.73
CA PRO A 183 0.31 -17.79 -7.80
C PRO A 183 0.26 -18.62 -6.52
N MET A 184 1.37 -18.63 -5.76
CA MET A 184 1.54 -19.38 -4.51
C MET A 184 0.58 -18.95 -3.40
N LEU A 185 -0.04 -17.76 -3.50
CA LEU A 185 -1.02 -17.27 -2.52
C LEU A 185 -2.25 -18.19 -2.43
N LEU A 186 -2.64 -18.84 -3.55
CA LEU A 186 -3.72 -19.84 -3.53
C LEU A 186 -3.28 -21.17 -2.89
N LEU A 187 -2.04 -21.60 -3.11
CA LEU A 187 -1.53 -22.90 -2.64
C LEU A 187 -1.48 -22.98 -1.11
N ALA A 188 -1.06 -21.89 -0.44
CA ALA A 188 -1.04 -21.83 1.02
C ALA A 188 -2.45 -22.00 1.66
N HIS A 189 -3.53 -21.79 0.90
CA HIS A 189 -4.90 -22.05 1.36
C HIS A 189 -5.42 -23.45 1.01
N VAL A 190 -4.79 -24.15 0.07
CA VAL A 190 -5.12 -25.53 -0.34
C VAL A 190 -4.49 -26.55 0.59
N ASP A 191 -3.27 -26.30 1.08
CA ASP A 191 -2.53 -27.25 1.93
C ASP A 191 -2.99 -27.28 3.40
N GLY A 192 -4.03 -26.51 3.76
CA GLY A 192 -4.60 -26.51 5.11
C GLY A 192 -3.68 -25.97 6.22
N THR A 193 -2.48 -25.48 5.89
CA THR A 193 -1.51 -24.92 6.85
C THR A 193 -1.91 -23.53 7.37
N HIS A 194 -3.01 -22.99 6.86
CA HIS A 194 -3.45 -21.65 7.13
C HIS A 194 -4.33 -21.55 8.40
N ASN A 195 -3.71 -21.72 9.57
CA ASN A 195 -4.33 -21.57 10.89
C ASN A 195 -4.67 -20.10 11.25
N ALA A 196 -5.59 -19.47 10.52
CA ALA A 196 -6.13 -18.15 10.88
C ALA A 196 -7.66 -18.14 11.05
N GLU A 197 -8.33 -19.30 10.94
CA GLU A 197 -9.80 -19.40 10.90
C GLU A 197 -10.47 -19.58 12.27
N VAL A 198 -10.01 -18.88 13.32
CA VAL A 198 -10.59 -19.02 14.67
C VAL A 198 -11.80 -18.11 14.93
N SER A 199 -12.15 -17.15 14.05
CA SER A 199 -13.25 -16.21 14.36
C SER A 199 -14.16 -15.81 13.20
N ILE A 200 -14.23 -16.59 12.11
CA ILE A 200 -15.10 -16.27 10.97
C ILE A 200 -16.41 -17.05 11.09
N ASP A 201 -17.54 -16.33 11.00
CA ASP A 201 -18.90 -16.89 10.99
C ASP A 201 -19.06 -17.95 9.89
N GLY A 202 -19.88 -18.97 10.15
CA GLY A 202 -20.05 -20.12 9.25
C GLY A 202 -20.59 -19.76 7.86
N ALA A 203 -21.35 -18.65 7.76
CA ALA A 203 -21.83 -18.15 6.47
C ALA A 203 -20.70 -17.49 5.66
N THR A 204 -19.91 -16.60 6.29
CA THR A 204 -18.74 -15.96 5.66
C THR A 204 -17.71 -17.00 5.22
N ARG A 205 -17.52 -18.09 5.99
CA ARG A 205 -16.64 -19.21 5.59
C ARG A 205 -17.05 -19.82 4.25
N LYS A 206 -18.33 -20.14 4.06
CA LYS A 206 -18.83 -20.72 2.79
C LYS A 206 -18.63 -19.79 1.60
N HIS A 207 -18.79 -18.49 1.81
CA HIS A 207 -18.58 -17.48 0.78
C HIS A 207 -17.11 -17.33 0.40
N ILE A 208 -16.22 -17.34 1.38
CA ILE A 208 -14.77 -17.38 1.14
C ILE A 208 -14.39 -18.64 0.37
N GLU A 209 -14.91 -19.82 0.75
CA GLU A 209 -14.67 -21.09 0.06
C GLU A 209 -15.15 -21.05 -1.40
N ALA A 210 -16.37 -20.55 -1.66
CA ALA A 210 -16.89 -20.41 -3.02
C ALA A 210 -16.05 -19.46 -3.88
N LEU A 211 -15.64 -18.32 -3.32
CA LEU A 211 -14.74 -17.37 -4.00
C LEU A 211 -13.38 -18.01 -4.27
N ARG A 212 -12.80 -18.74 -3.31
CA ARG A 212 -11.57 -19.51 -3.49
C ARG A 212 -11.71 -20.53 -4.61
N SER A 213 -12.81 -21.29 -4.66
CA SER A 213 -13.06 -22.25 -5.75
C SER A 213 -13.17 -21.58 -7.11
N SER A 214 -13.82 -20.41 -7.19
CA SER A 214 -13.91 -19.62 -8.42
C SER A 214 -12.54 -19.12 -8.89
N LEU A 215 -11.73 -18.57 -7.97
CA LEU A 215 -10.37 -18.11 -8.26
C LEU A 215 -9.45 -19.26 -8.64
N MET A 216 -9.60 -20.43 -8.00
CA MET A 216 -8.83 -21.63 -8.32
C MET A 216 -9.20 -22.18 -9.70
N TYR A 217 -10.49 -22.19 -10.05
CA TYR A 217 -10.93 -22.54 -11.40
C TYR A 217 -10.28 -21.60 -12.42
N GLU A 218 -10.31 -20.30 -12.19
CA GLU A 218 -9.69 -19.30 -13.08
C GLU A 218 -8.17 -19.47 -13.15
N TYR A 219 -7.52 -19.78 -12.02
CA TYR A 219 -6.10 -20.11 -11.96
C TYR A 219 -5.74 -21.32 -12.82
N VAL A 220 -6.38 -22.47 -12.58
CA VAL A 220 -6.12 -23.74 -13.29
C VAL A 220 -6.45 -23.66 -14.78
N THR A 221 -7.49 -22.92 -15.15
CA THR A 221 -7.96 -22.83 -16.54
C THR A 221 -7.24 -21.76 -17.36
N ASN A 222 -6.44 -20.89 -16.73
CA ASN A 222 -5.70 -19.83 -17.41
C ASN A 222 -4.18 -20.09 -17.38
N PRO A 223 -3.60 -20.67 -18.45
CA PRO A 223 -2.18 -21.03 -18.51
C PRO A 223 -1.21 -19.85 -18.35
N ARG A 224 -1.68 -18.61 -18.48
CA ARG A 224 -0.87 -17.40 -18.30
C ARG A 224 -0.53 -17.15 -16.83
N LEU A 225 -1.32 -17.69 -15.89
CA LEU A 225 -1.11 -17.54 -14.45
C LEU A 225 -0.11 -18.56 -13.88
N HIS A 226 0.32 -19.54 -14.68
CA HIS A 226 1.27 -20.59 -14.27
C HIS A 226 2.73 -20.30 -14.65
N LYS A 227 3.02 -19.11 -15.18
CA LYS A 227 4.35 -18.68 -15.64
C LYS A 227 4.96 -17.70 -14.65
#